data_AF-A0A1J3IV58-F1
#
_entry.id   AF-A0A1J3IV58-F1
#
_cell.length_a   1.000
_cell.length_b   1.000
_cell.length_c   1.000
_cell.angle_alpha   90.00
_cell.angle_beta   90.00
_cell.angle_gamma   90.00
#
_symmetry.space_group_name_H-M   'P 1'
#
loop_
_entity.id
_entity.type
_entity.pdbx_description
1 polymer ?
#
loop_
_entity_poly.entity_id
_entity_poly.type
_entity_poly.pdbx_seq_one_letter_code
_entity_poly.pdbx_strand_id
1 'polypeptide(L)'
;SLFSSFHRTASSKTKFSSPSMAPCIDTSRNGKTQLSQNDDSGRYLNFCRPGFSERISRGKHTKTQTDDDVWLKMREEAKSDVAQEPILSSYYDASITSHPSLNHALASILSVKLSNLTLPSDTLFELFISVLQESPEITESVKQDLLAAKERDPACVSYVHCFLSFKGFLACQAHRIAHKLWTQDRKILALLIQNRVSEVFAVDFHPGARIGKGILLDHATAVVIGETAVVGDNVSILHGVTLGGTGKQCGDRHPKIGDGVLIGA
;
A
#
# COMPACT_ATOMS: atom_id res chain seq x y z
N SER A 1 5.38 -53.07 -54.02
CA SER A 1 4.40 -54.16 -54.08
C SER A 1 4.53 -54.91 -52.76
N LEU A 2 3.62 -54.94 -51.78
CA LEU A 2 2.21 -54.62 -51.63
C LEU A 2 2.03 -54.23 -50.13
N PHE A 3 1.42 -53.11 -49.77
CA PHE A 3 0.01 -53.01 -49.35
C PHE A 3 -0.54 -54.23 -48.61
N SER A 4 -0.83 -54.06 -47.32
CA SER A 4 -1.90 -54.77 -46.63
C SER A 4 -2.81 -53.75 -45.95
N SER A 5 -4.07 -53.87 -46.32
CA SER A 5 -5.21 -53.04 -45.99
C SER A 5 -5.93 -53.67 -44.80
N PHE A 6 -6.40 -52.87 -43.83
CA PHE A 6 -7.55 -53.27 -43.03
C PHE A 6 -8.52 -52.10 -42.82
N HIS A 7 -9.79 -52.49 -42.78
CA HIS A 7 -10.99 -51.76 -43.12
C HIS A 7 -11.44 -50.66 -42.16
N ARG A 8 -12.20 -49.73 -42.76
CA ARG A 8 -13.18 -48.78 -42.19
C ARG A 8 -14.05 -49.36 -41.07
N THR A 9 -14.45 -48.50 -40.14
CA THR A 9 -15.88 -48.15 -39.92
C THR A 9 -16.00 -46.83 -39.16
N ALA A 10 -17.12 -46.14 -39.40
CA ALA A 10 -17.37 -44.74 -39.10
C ALA A 10 -18.33 -44.56 -37.91
N SER A 11 -18.59 -43.28 -37.58
CA SER A 11 -19.66 -42.73 -36.72
C SER A 11 -19.24 -42.52 -35.25
N SER A 12 -19.51 -41.40 -34.58
CA SER A 12 -20.44 -40.31 -34.83
C SER A 12 -19.90 -38.98 -34.30
N LYS A 13 -20.36 -37.88 -34.89
CA LYS A 13 -20.17 -36.50 -34.43
C LYS A 13 -21.14 -36.22 -33.28
N THR A 14 -20.67 -35.70 -32.17
CA THR A 14 -21.50 -34.96 -31.22
C THR A 14 -20.99 -33.52 -31.13
N LYS A 15 -21.75 -32.63 -31.76
CA LYS A 15 -21.70 -31.17 -31.57
C LYS A 15 -22.27 -30.88 -30.18
N PHE A 16 -21.52 -30.22 -29.32
CA PHE A 16 -22.10 -29.50 -28.18
C PHE A 16 -22.13 -28.01 -28.53
N SER A 17 -23.35 -27.52 -28.68
CA SER A 17 -23.72 -26.13 -28.90
C SER A 17 -23.63 -25.33 -27.61
N SER A 18 -22.95 -24.19 -27.67
CA SER A 18 -22.97 -23.13 -26.67
C SER A 18 -24.32 -22.41 -26.64
N PRO A 19 -24.87 -22.04 -25.47
CA PRO A 19 -25.91 -21.04 -25.39
C PRO A 19 -25.29 -19.64 -25.33
N SER A 20 -25.59 -18.86 -26.37
CA SER A 20 -25.45 -17.40 -26.41
C SER A 20 -26.37 -16.75 -25.37
N MET A 21 -25.80 -15.93 -24.48
CA MET A 21 -26.56 -15.01 -23.63
C MET A 21 -26.31 -13.59 -24.16
N ALA A 22 -27.33 -13.02 -24.80
CA ALA A 22 -27.40 -11.61 -25.16
C ALA A 22 -28.00 -10.81 -23.98
N PRO A 23 -27.66 -9.52 -23.83
CA PRO A 23 -28.06 -8.70 -22.69
C PRO A 23 -29.51 -8.21 -22.82
N CYS A 24 -30.28 -8.28 -21.74
CA CYS A 24 -31.57 -7.62 -21.64
C CYS A 24 -31.36 -6.11 -21.42
N ILE A 25 -31.69 -5.33 -22.43
CA ILE A 25 -31.96 -3.89 -22.36
C ILE A 25 -33.41 -3.75 -21.90
N ASP A 26 -33.66 -3.03 -20.81
CA ASP A 26 -34.98 -2.46 -20.55
C ASP A 26 -34.86 -0.95 -20.33
N THR A 27 -35.73 -0.22 -21.01
CA THR A 27 -35.77 1.22 -21.16
C THR A 27 -36.84 1.81 -20.26
N SER A 28 -36.46 2.87 -19.54
CA SER A 28 -37.28 4.03 -19.14
C SER A 28 -38.67 3.81 -18.54
N ARG A 29 -38.86 4.29 -17.30
CA ARG A 29 -40.13 4.91 -16.91
C ARG A 29 -39.91 6.15 -16.04
N ASN A 30 -40.17 7.30 -16.65
CA ASN A 30 -40.42 8.59 -16.00
C ASN A 30 -41.69 8.52 -15.15
N GLY A 31 -41.65 9.04 -13.93
CA GLY A 31 -42.82 9.25 -13.09
C GLY A 31 -42.52 10.23 -11.97
N LYS A 32 -42.83 11.51 -12.20
CA LYS A 32 -42.88 12.55 -11.15
C LYS A 32 -44.17 12.35 -10.34
N THR A 33 -44.06 12.34 -9.01
CA THR A 33 -45.19 12.70 -8.12
C THR A 33 -44.64 13.48 -6.92
N GLN A 34 -45.31 14.59 -6.62
CA GLN A 34 -44.99 15.58 -5.60
C GLN A 34 -45.33 15.13 -4.16
N LEU A 35 -44.59 15.75 -3.23
CA LEU A 35 -44.89 16.16 -1.85
C LEU A 35 -45.98 15.43 -1.05
N SER A 36 -45.59 14.95 0.13
CA SER A 36 -46.26 15.33 1.37
C SER A 36 -45.24 15.53 2.50
N GLN A 37 -45.41 16.64 3.21
CA GLN A 37 -44.73 16.99 4.45
C GLN A 37 -45.22 16.05 5.56
N ASN A 38 -44.34 15.67 6.47
CA ASN A 38 -44.66 15.51 7.88
C ASN A 38 -43.38 15.63 8.70
N ASP A 39 -43.43 16.59 9.62
CA ASP A 39 -42.43 16.87 10.64
C ASP A 39 -42.27 15.69 11.58
N ASP A 40 -41.03 15.30 11.88
CA ASP A 40 -40.70 14.92 13.25
C ASP A 40 -39.27 15.35 13.60
N SER A 41 -39.24 16.29 14.52
CA SER A 41 -38.09 16.98 15.08
C SER A 41 -37.50 16.17 16.23
N GLY A 42 -36.26 15.69 16.11
CA GLY A 42 -35.67 14.87 17.17
C GLY A 42 -34.15 14.69 17.12
N ARG A 43 -33.42 15.73 17.55
CA ARG A 43 -32.11 15.67 18.22
C ARG A 43 -30.97 14.84 17.57
N TYR A 44 -30.20 15.48 16.70
CA TYR A 44 -28.74 15.29 16.68
C TYR A 44 -28.08 16.61 16.24
N LEU A 45 -27.88 17.51 17.20
CA LEU A 45 -27.01 18.66 17.05
C LEU A 45 -26.01 18.68 18.21
N ASN A 46 -24.76 18.95 17.83
CA ASN A 46 -23.68 19.55 18.62
C ASN A 46 -22.49 18.65 18.99
N PHE A 47 -21.66 18.35 17.99
CA PHE A 47 -20.19 18.45 18.12
C PHE A 47 -19.57 18.96 16.80
N CYS A 48 -19.97 20.16 16.38
CA CYS A 48 -19.20 20.94 15.39
C CYS A 48 -18.78 22.25 16.05
N ARG A 49 -17.46 22.45 16.22
CA ARG A 49 -16.88 23.76 16.54
C ARG A 49 -16.46 24.50 15.26
N PRO A 50 -16.42 25.83 15.29
CA PRO A 50 -16.75 26.67 14.14
C PRO A 50 -15.62 26.87 13.14
N GLY A 51 -16.03 27.22 11.91
CA GLY A 51 -15.18 27.43 10.75
C GLY A 51 -14.17 28.56 10.91
N PHE A 52 -12.98 28.32 10.35
CA PHE A 52 -11.89 29.29 10.30
C PHE A 52 -11.93 30.01 8.96
N SER A 53 -12.43 31.25 8.97
CA SER A 53 -12.25 32.20 7.87
C SER A 53 -10.83 32.78 7.96
N GLU A 54 -10.07 32.54 6.89
CA GLU A 54 -9.18 33.48 6.22
C GLU A 54 -8.08 34.17 7.05
N ARG A 55 -6.86 33.63 6.95
CA ARG A 55 -5.62 34.43 7.07
C ARG A 55 -4.50 33.83 6.20
N ILE A 56 -4.48 34.21 4.93
CA ILE A 56 -3.32 34.00 4.06
C ILE A 56 -2.22 34.96 4.53
N SER A 57 -1.21 34.41 5.20
CA SER A 57 0.06 35.09 5.46
C SER A 57 1.17 34.26 4.83
N ARG A 58 1.70 34.73 3.69
CA ARG A 58 2.89 34.16 3.02
C ARG A 58 4.10 34.29 3.94
N GLY A 59 4.39 33.24 4.70
CA GLY A 59 5.65 33.05 5.41
C GLY A 59 6.67 32.41 4.50
N LYS A 60 7.83 33.07 4.32
CA LYS A 60 8.99 32.53 3.62
C LYS A 60 9.42 31.21 4.28
N HIS A 61 9.45 30.11 3.52
CA HIS A 61 10.04 28.85 3.96
C HIS A 61 11.55 29.04 4.16
N THR A 62 11.95 29.30 5.41
CA THR A 62 13.33 29.11 5.85
C THR A 62 13.58 27.62 5.98
N LYS A 63 14.33 27.11 5.02
CA LYS A 63 14.74 25.71 4.85
C LYS A 63 15.94 25.44 5.75
N THR A 64 15.75 25.00 6.99
CA THR A 64 16.77 24.33 7.85
C THR A 64 16.19 24.02 9.24
N GLN A 65 15.68 22.81 9.43
CA GLN A 65 15.39 22.08 10.70
C GLN A 65 14.25 21.10 10.39
N THR A 66 14.45 19.78 10.53
CA THR A 66 13.39 18.74 10.78
C THR A 66 13.83 17.31 10.40
N ASP A 67 15.07 17.04 9.99
CA ASP A 67 15.47 15.66 9.71
C ASP A 67 15.62 14.80 10.99
N ASP A 68 15.85 15.46 12.13
CA ASP A 68 16.09 14.87 13.47
C ASP A 68 14.83 14.66 14.33
N ASP A 69 13.60 15.03 13.91
CA ASP A 69 12.44 15.04 14.83
C ASP A 69 11.69 13.69 14.87
N VAL A 70 11.32 13.09 13.73
CA VAL A 70 10.45 11.90 13.70
C VAL A 70 11.08 10.68 14.39
N TRP A 71 12.38 10.43 14.16
CA TRP A 71 13.07 9.30 14.79
C TRP A 71 13.20 9.47 16.30
N LEU A 72 13.59 10.67 16.76
CA LEU A 72 13.65 10.97 18.19
C LEU A 72 12.27 10.82 18.83
N LYS A 73 11.23 11.33 18.16
CA LYS A 73 9.85 11.22 18.62
C LYS A 73 9.41 9.77 18.78
N MET A 74 9.71 8.91 17.80
CA MET A 74 9.42 7.48 17.90
C MET A 74 10.13 6.82 19.09
N ARG A 75 11.38 7.21 19.39
CA ARG A 75 12.10 6.68 20.56
C ARG A 75 11.49 7.17 21.88
N GLU A 76 10.97 8.39 21.93
CA GLU A 76 10.23 8.88 23.09
C GLU A 76 8.90 8.14 23.28
N GLU A 77 8.15 7.95 22.19
CA GLU A 77 6.90 7.20 22.19
C GLU A 77 7.13 5.75 22.62
N ALA A 78 8.18 5.09 22.11
CA ALA A 78 8.56 3.75 22.55
C ALA A 78 8.85 3.66 24.05
N LYS A 79 9.57 4.64 24.62
CA LYS A 79 9.82 4.69 26.08
C LYS A 79 8.53 4.90 26.87
N SER A 80 7.63 5.75 26.38
CA SER A 80 6.32 5.97 26.99
C SER A 80 5.48 4.70 26.97
N ASP A 81 5.45 3.98 25.85
CA ASP A 81 4.72 2.72 25.71
C ASP A 81 5.26 1.64 26.65
N VAL A 82 6.58 1.51 26.78
CA VAL A 82 7.21 0.56 27.73
C VAL A 82 6.92 0.92 29.19
N ALA A 83 6.84 2.21 29.52
CA ALA A 83 6.48 2.65 30.87
C ALA A 83 5.00 2.34 31.20
N GLN A 84 4.13 2.37 30.20
CA GLN A 84 2.72 2.01 30.34
C GLN A 84 2.50 0.50 30.33
N GLU A 85 3.27 -0.23 29.52
CA GLU A 85 3.17 -1.68 29.37
C GLU A 85 4.55 -2.37 29.37
N PRO A 86 5.09 -2.70 30.56
CA PRO A 86 6.42 -3.28 30.71
C PRO A 86 6.63 -4.65 30.02
N ILE A 87 5.59 -5.45 29.75
CA ILE A 87 5.74 -6.74 29.05
C ILE A 87 6.30 -6.55 27.63
N LEU A 88 6.14 -5.37 27.04
CA LEU A 88 6.62 -5.03 25.71
C LEU A 88 8.05 -4.50 25.70
N SER A 89 8.74 -4.44 26.84
CA SER A 89 10.11 -3.89 26.93
C SER A 89 11.07 -4.53 25.92
N SER A 90 11.13 -5.87 25.85
CA SER A 90 12.00 -6.57 24.90
C SER A 90 11.58 -6.33 23.45
N TYR A 91 10.28 -6.18 23.19
CA TYR A 91 9.75 -5.94 21.85
C TYR A 91 10.16 -4.56 21.32
N TYR A 92 9.98 -3.50 22.11
CA TYR A 92 10.42 -2.14 21.74
C TYR A 92 11.94 -2.00 21.72
N ASP A 93 12.66 -2.69 22.61
CA ASP A 93 14.12 -2.67 22.58
C ASP A 93 14.66 -3.26 21.28
N ALA A 94 14.17 -4.44 20.90
CA ALA A 94 14.57 -5.13 19.66
C ALA A 94 14.10 -4.41 18.38
N SER A 95 13.04 -3.59 18.45
CA SER A 95 12.44 -2.96 17.25
C SER A 95 12.80 -1.49 17.08
N ILE A 96 13.14 -0.78 18.16
CA ILE A 96 13.36 0.68 18.16
C ILE A 96 14.60 1.07 18.97
N THR A 97 14.64 0.76 20.26
CA THR A 97 15.57 1.42 21.20
C THR A 97 17.02 1.06 20.93
N SER A 98 17.29 -0.21 20.58
CA SER A 98 18.62 -0.74 20.32
C SER A 98 19.21 -0.31 18.97
N HIS A 99 18.39 0.25 18.06
CA HIS A 99 18.84 0.63 16.73
C HIS A 99 19.45 2.04 16.69
N PRO A 100 20.53 2.25 15.91
CA PRO A 100 21.20 3.55 15.84
C PRO A 100 20.44 4.59 14.99
N SER A 101 19.55 4.15 14.09
CA SER A 101 18.83 5.04 13.17
C SER A 101 17.52 4.42 12.67
N LEU A 102 16.66 5.27 12.11
CA LEU A 102 15.40 4.88 11.45
C LEU A 102 15.62 3.79 10.40
N ASN A 103 16.68 3.89 9.59
CA ASN A 103 16.97 2.90 8.54
C ASN A 103 17.30 1.52 9.12
N HIS A 104 18.05 1.45 10.22
CA HIS A 104 18.37 0.18 10.87
C HIS A 104 17.12 -0.45 11.49
N ALA A 105 16.29 0.36 12.14
CA ALA A 105 15.01 -0.12 12.68
C ALA A 105 14.08 -0.62 11.57
N LEU A 106 13.99 0.10 10.45
CA LEU A 106 13.15 -0.29 9.32
C LEU A 106 13.65 -1.58 8.67
N ALA A 107 14.96 -1.69 8.43
CA ALA A 107 15.57 -2.90 7.89
C ALA A 107 15.31 -4.11 8.81
N SER A 108 15.44 -3.93 10.13
CA SER A 108 15.17 -4.97 11.14
C SER A 108 13.73 -5.47 11.10
N ILE A 109 12.76 -4.55 11.15
CA ILE A 109 11.34 -4.93 11.13
C ILE A 109 10.96 -5.61 9.82
N LEU A 110 11.38 -5.04 8.67
CA LEU A 110 11.07 -5.63 7.37
C LEU A 110 11.73 -7.00 7.22
N SER A 111 12.97 -7.17 7.68
CA SER A 111 13.68 -8.45 7.56
C SER A 111 13.01 -9.53 8.40
N VAL A 112 12.64 -9.22 9.64
CA VAL A 112 11.91 -10.16 10.51
C VAL A 112 10.55 -10.50 9.91
N LYS A 113 9.76 -9.50 9.48
CA LYS A 113 8.42 -9.71 8.92
C LYS A 113 8.43 -10.50 7.62
N LEU A 114 9.39 -10.24 6.73
CA LEU A 114 9.44 -10.85 5.40
C LEU A 114 10.23 -12.17 5.36
N SER A 115 10.96 -12.51 6.42
CA SER A 115 11.72 -13.77 6.51
C SER A 115 10.83 -15.02 6.46
N ASN A 116 11.45 -16.14 6.10
CA ASN A 116 10.90 -17.48 6.25
C ASN A 116 12.07 -18.49 6.38
N LEU A 117 11.76 -19.80 6.43
CA LEU A 117 12.77 -20.84 6.59
C LEU A 117 13.83 -20.89 5.47
N THR A 118 13.49 -20.40 4.28
CA THR A 118 14.39 -20.40 3.10
C THR A 118 15.08 -19.04 2.92
N LEU A 119 14.53 -17.98 3.49
CA LEU A 119 15.03 -16.62 3.39
C LEU A 119 15.20 -16.02 4.80
N PRO A 120 16.37 -16.24 5.43
CA PRO A 120 16.63 -15.82 6.80
C PRO A 120 16.58 -14.30 6.99
N SER A 121 16.18 -13.86 8.20
CA SER A 121 16.10 -12.44 8.56
C SER A 121 17.43 -11.71 8.43
N ASP A 122 18.55 -12.35 8.78
CA ASP A 122 19.86 -11.69 8.76
C ASP A 122 20.28 -11.35 7.33
N THR A 123 20.07 -12.28 6.40
CA THR A 123 20.32 -12.06 4.96
C THR A 123 19.45 -10.92 4.42
N LEU A 124 18.18 -10.86 4.83
CA LEU A 124 17.28 -9.77 4.44
C LEU A 124 17.68 -8.44 5.07
N PHE A 125 18.13 -8.45 6.32
CA PHE A 125 18.59 -7.26 7.03
C PHE A 125 19.76 -6.61 6.30
N GLU A 126 20.82 -7.39 6.00
CA GLU A 126 22.00 -6.91 5.28
C GLU A 126 21.64 -6.35 3.90
N LEU A 127 20.73 -7.02 3.19
CA LEU A 127 20.22 -6.52 1.91
C LEU A 127 19.48 -5.19 2.07
N PHE A 128 18.54 -5.10 3.01
CA PHE A 128 17.68 -3.93 3.19
C PHE A 128 18.47 -2.73 3.69
N ILE A 129 19.39 -2.92 4.64
CA ILE A 129 20.20 -1.82 5.16
C ILE A 129 21.14 -1.26 4.08
N SER A 130 21.76 -2.12 3.25
CA SER A 130 22.57 -1.70 2.11
C SER A 130 21.77 -0.83 1.14
N VAL A 131 20.56 -1.27 0.75
CA VAL A 131 19.69 -0.49 -0.16
C VAL A 131 19.29 0.87 0.45
N LEU A 132 18.95 0.89 1.74
CA LEU A 132 18.54 2.11 2.45
C LEU A 132 19.70 3.11 2.62
N GLN A 133 20.93 2.62 2.81
CA GLN A 133 22.12 3.47 2.90
C GLN A 133 22.50 4.08 1.54
N GLU A 134 22.32 3.33 0.45
CA GLU A 134 22.58 3.79 -0.91
C GLU A 134 21.50 4.73 -1.47
N SER A 135 20.33 4.78 -0.82
CA SER A 135 19.14 5.47 -1.34
C SER A 135 18.48 6.38 -0.30
N PRO A 136 19.08 7.54 0.04
CA PRO A 136 18.53 8.49 1.01
C PRO A 136 17.11 8.96 0.68
N GLU A 137 16.73 8.94 -0.60
CA GLU A 137 15.37 9.25 -1.08
C GLU A 137 14.30 8.32 -0.50
N ILE A 138 14.65 7.08 -0.17
CA ILE A 138 13.74 6.13 0.47
C ILE A 138 13.52 6.56 1.92
N THR A 139 14.57 6.93 2.66
CA THR A 139 14.45 7.41 4.04
C THR A 139 13.58 8.66 4.16
N GLU A 140 13.71 9.61 3.22
CA GLU A 140 12.82 10.77 3.16
C GLU A 140 11.36 10.32 2.93
N SER A 141 11.14 9.37 2.02
CA SER A 141 9.79 8.86 1.76
C SER A 141 9.18 8.17 2.99
N VAL A 142 9.98 7.41 3.74
CA VAL A 142 9.56 6.77 5.01
C VAL A 142 9.08 7.83 6.00
N LYS A 143 9.82 8.94 6.16
CA LYS A 143 9.43 10.05 7.05
C LYS A 143 8.13 10.69 6.57
N GLN A 144 8.01 10.98 5.28
CA GLN A 144 6.79 11.56 4.72
C GLN A 144 5.59 10.63 4.87
N ASP A 145 5.76 9.32 4.69
CA ASP A 145 4.68 8.34 4.84
C ASP A 145 4.21 8.23 6.31
N LEU A 146 5.13 8.32 7.28
CA LEU A 146 4.79 8.39 8.72
C LEU A 146 4.02 9.67 9.07
N LEU A 147 4.45 10.82 8.55
CA LEU A 147 3.74 12.10 8.71
C LEU A 147 2.33 12.00 8.11
N ALA A 148 2.23 11.46 6.90
CA ALA A 148 0.98 11.24 6.19
C ALA A 148 -0.01 10.37 6.97
N ALA A 149 0.47 9.29 7.59
CA ALA A 149 -0.35 8.44 8.45
C ALA A 149 -0.82 9.20 9.68
N LYS A 150 0.09 9.90 10.36
CA LYS A 150 -0.23 10.67 11.57
C LYS A 150 -1.24 11.79 11.33
N GLU A 151 -1.17 12.43 10.16
CA GLU A 151 -2.05 13.55 9.80
C GLU A 151 -3.44 13.07 9.33
N ARG A 152 -3.48 11.99 8.53
CA ARG A 152 -4.69 11.64 7.77
C ARG A 152 -5.45 10.43 8.30
N ASP A 153 -4.84 9.61 9.14
CA ASP A 153 -5.53 8.53 9.85
C ASP A 153 -5.81 8.93 11.31
N PRO A 154 -7.08 9.17 11.68
CA PRO A 154 -7.47 9.47 13.06
C PRO A 154 -7.10 8.36 14.08
N ALA A 155 -6.95 7.11 13.63
CA ALA A 155 -6.54 5.99 14.48
C ALA A 155 -5.01 5.95 14.71
N CYS A 156 -4.23 6.71 13.94
CA CYS A 156 -2.79 6.80 14.09
C CYS A 156 -2.40 7.73 15.27
N VAL A 157 -2.43 7.18 16.48
CA VAL A 157 -2.13 7.93 17.71
C VAL A 157 -0.65 8.24 17.90
N SER A 158 0.27 7.49 17.30
CA SER A 158 1.72 7.69 17.45
C SER A 158 2.48 7.26 16.18
N TYR A 159 3.68 7.81 15.96
CA TYR A 159 4.53 7.40 14.84
C TYR A 159 5.04 5.98 15.04
N VAL A 160 5.40 5.61 16.28
CA VAL A 160 5.92 4.28 16.58
C VAL A 160 4.87 3.18 16.33
N HIS A 161 3.59 3.43 16.59
CA HIS A 161 2.53 2.45 16.30
C HIS A 161 2.34 2.25 14.79
N CYS A 162 2.37 3.33 14.01
CA CYS A 162 2.36 3.24 12.55
C CYS A 162 3.54 2.40 12.06
N PHE A 163 4.74 2.76 12.49
CA PHE A 163 5.97 2.11 12.08
C PHE A 163 6.03 0.62 12.41
N LEU A 164 5.53 0.20 13.58
CA LEU A 164 5.59 -1.18 14.05
C LEU A 164 4.44 -2.06 13.53
N SER A 165 3.25 -1.47 13.31
CA SER A 165 2.00 -2.25 13.17
C SER A 165 1.26 -2.01 11.86
N PHE A 166 1.49 -0.90 11.16
CA PHE A 166 0.71 -0.58 9.96
C PHE A 166 1.26 -1.33 8.76
N LYS A 167 0.61 -2.44 8.40
CA LYS A 167 1.02 -3.28 7.28
C LYS A 167 1.05 -2.53 5.93
N GLY A 168 0.18 -1.54 5.74
CA GLY A 168 0.18 -0.69 4.56
C GLY A 168 1.46 0.15 4.47
N PHE A 169 1.83 0.81 5.57
CA PHE A 169 3.10 1.53 5.67
C PHE A 169 4.29 0.60 5.38
N LEU A 170 4.39 -0.54 6.06
CA LEU A 170 5.48 -1.50 5.89
C LEU A 170 5.56 -2.07 4.46
N ALA A 171 4.42 -2.39 3.85
CA ALA A 171 4.36 -2.86 2.46
C ALA A 171 4.86 -1.79 1.48
N CYS A 172 4.50 -0.52 1.69
CA CYS A 172 4.98 0.59 0.87
C CYS A 172 6.50 0.73 0.96
N GLN A 173 7.08 0.63 2.16
CA GLN A 173 8.53 0.74 2.33
C GLN A 173 9.28 -0.45 1.72
N ALA A 174 8.76 -1.67 1.89
CA ALA A 174 9.31 -2.86 1.25
C ALA A 174 9.24 -2.76 -0.29
N HIS A 175 8.16 -2.20 -0.84
CA HIS A 175 8.04 -1.91 -2.27
C HIS A 175 9.14 -0.95 -2.74
N ARG A 176 9.46 0.12 -1.99
CA ARG A 176 10.55 1.05 -2.38
C ARG A 176 11.91 0.35 -2.48
N ILE A 177 12.20 -0.56 -1.55
CA ILE A 177 13.40 -1.40 -1.59
C ILE A 177 13.37 -2.32 -2.83
N ALA A 178 12.25 -3.01 -3.07
CA ALA A 178 12.09 -3.87 -4.24
C ALA A 178 12.19 -3.08 -5.56
N HIS A 179 11.64 -1.88 -5.62
CA HIS A 179 11.72 -0.97 -6.76
C HIS A 179 13.18 -0.58 -7.04
N LYS A 180 13.96 -0.24 -6.01
CA LYS A 180 15.39 0.04 -6.18
C LYS A 180 16.12 -1.15 -6.79
N LEU A 181 15.92 -2.34 -6.24
CA LEU A 181 16.50 -3.58 -6.76
C LEU A 181 16.07 -3.87 -8.20
N TRP A 182 14.80 -3.60 -8.53
CA TRP A 182 14.27 -3.73 -9.89
C TRP A 182 14.99 -2.79 -10.88
N THR A 183 15.22 -1.53 -10.49
CA THR A 183 15.94 -0.56 -11.32
C THR A 183 17.43 -0.88 -11.48
N GLN A 184 18.00 -1.68 -10.58
CA GLN A 184 19.37 -2.21 -10.65
C GLN A 184 19.44 -3.54 -11.43
N ASP A 185 18.39 -3.91 -12.16
CA ASP A 185 18.25 -5.18 -12.90
C ASP A 185 18.28 -6.45 -12.03
N ARG A 186 18.17 -6.34 -10.71
CA ARG A 186 18.02 -7.46 -9.77
C ARG A 186 16.56 -7.94 -9.70
N LYS A 187 15.96 -8.17 -10.86
CA LYS A 187 14.50 -8.38 -11.03
C LYS A 187 13.96 -9.58 -10.27
N ILE A 188 14.67 -10.71 -10.27
CA ILE A 188 14.24 -11.93 -9.57
C ILE A 188 14.10 -11.68 -8.06
N LEU A 189 15.06 -10.95 -7.49
CA LEU A 189 15.04 -10.62 -6.06
C LEU A 189 13.93 -9.62 -5.73
N ALA A 190 13.71 -8.62 -6.59
CA ALA A 190 12.62 -7.68 -6.43
C ALA A 190 11.25 -8.37 -6.46
N LEU A 191 11.04 -9.33 -7.38
CA LEU A 191 9.81 -10.13 -7.46
C LEU A 191 9.65 -11.06 -6.25
N LEU A 192 10.75 -11.63 -5.73
CA LEU A 192 10.71 -12.41 -4.50
C LEU A 192 10.22 -11.56 -3.31
N ILE A 193 10.73 -10.32 -3.18
CA ILE A 193 10.30 -9.40 -2.12
C ILE A 193 8.83 -9.02 -2.31
N GLN A 194 8.38 -8.71 -3.52
CA GLN A 194 6.97 -8.49 -3.83
C GLN A 194 6.09 -9.65 -3.34
N ASN A 195 6.47 -10.89 -3.67
CA ASN A 195 5.70 -12.08 -3.26
C ASN A 195 5.62 -12.19 -1.73
N ARG A 196 6.73 -11.97 -1.02
CA ARG A 196 6.74 -11.97 0.45
C ARG A 196 5.88 -10.85 1.04
N VAL A 197 5.89 -9.66 0.45
CA VAL A 197 5.02 -8.54 0.84
C VAL A 197 3.55 -8.89 0.64
N SER A 198 3.20 -9.53 -0.48
CA SER A 198 1.83 -10.00 -0.74
C SER A 198 1.40 -11.06 0.28
N GLU A 199 2.26 -12.02 0.61
CA GLU A 199 1.95 -13.07 1.58
C GLU A 199 1.79 -12.55 3.01
N VAL A 200 2.65 -11.62 3.46
CA VAL A 200 2.71 -11.16 4.85
C VAL A 200 1.77 -9.99 5.12
N PHE A 201 1.64 -9.07 4.17
CA PHE A 201 0.87 -7.83 4.35
C PHE A 201 -0.44 -7.81 3.56
N ALA A 202 -0.68 -8.78 2.68
CA ALA A 202 -1.81 -8.83 1.75
C ALA A 202 -1.87 -7.60 0.83
N VAL A 203 -0.70 -7.14 0.37
CA VAL A 203 -0.51 -6.01 -0.55
C VAL A 203 0.35 -6.49 -1.72
N ASP A 204 -0.12 -6.32 -2.95
CA ASP A 204 0.60 -6.77 -4.15
C ASP A 204 1.02 -5.59 -5.02
N PHE A 205 2.22 -5.06 -4.74
CA PHE A 205 2.80 -3.96 -5.52
C PHE A 205 3.91 -4.50 -6.41
N HIS A 206 3.70 -4.45 -7.71
CA HIS A 206 4.73 -4.88 -8.65
C HIS A 206 5.95 -3.94 -8.56
N PRO A 207 7.20 -4.44 -8.45
CA PRO A 207 8.39 -3.59 -8.26
C PRO A 207 8.61 -2.55 -9.36
N GLY A 208 8.12 -2.79 -10.57
CA GLY A 208 8.12 -1.81 -11.67
C GLY A 208 7.24 -0.56 -11.44
N ALA A 209 6.27 -0.62 -10.53
CA ALA A 209 5.35 0.48 -10.24
C ALA A 209 6.09 1.65 -9.60
N ARG A 210 5.75 2.87 -10.03
CA ARG A 210 6.32 4.10 -9.47
C ARG A 210 5.37 4.68 -8.44
N ILE A 211 5.84 4.84 -7.20
CA ILE A 211 5.04 5.34 -6.09
C ILE A 211 5.76 6.54 -5.46
N GLY A 212 5.05 7.67 -5.38
CA GLY A 212 5.50 8.89 -4.73
C GLY A 212 5.63 8.73 -3.21
N LYS A 213 5.69 9.84 -2.48
CA LYS A 213 5.84 9.89 -1.02
C LYS A 213 4.64 10.53 -0.33
N GLY A 214 4.54 10.39 0.98
CA GLY A 214 3.34 10.80 1.71
C GLY A 214 2.16 9.88 1.36
N ILE A 215 2.41 8.59 1.22
CA ILE A 215 1.38 7.60 0.87
C ILE A 215 0.70 7.10 2.14
N LEU A 216 -0.63 7.09 2.14
CA LEU A 216 -1.43 6.42 3.17
C LEU A 216 -2.12 5.22 2.52
N LEU A 217 -1.80 4.01 3.00
CA LEU A 217 -2.53 2.79 2.68
C LEU A 217 -3.37 2.40 3.88
N ASP A 218 -4.62 2.84 3.89
CA ASP A 218 -5.54 2.59 5.00
C ASP A 218 -6.19 1.21 4.86
N HIS A 219 -6.09 0.41 5.92
CA HIS A 219 -6.56 -0.99 5.96
C HIS A 219 -6.05 -1.91 4.84
N ALA A 220 -5.02 -1.50 4.07
CA ALA A 220 -4.25 -2.02 2.91
C ALA A 220 -4.47 -3.44 2.32
N THR A 221 -5.18 -4.34 2.99
CA THR A 221 -5.59 -5.67 2.52
C THR A 221 -6.16 -5.62 1.11
N ALA A 222 -5.67 -6.52 0.27
CA ALA A 222 -6.10 -6.71 -1.11
C ALA A 222 -5.89 -5.48 -2.02
N VAL A 223 -4.98 -4.57 -1.66
CA VAL A 223 -4.56 -3.52 -2.59
C VAL A 223 -3.57 -4.11 -3.60
N VAL A 224 -3.82 -3.87 -4.88
CA VAL A 224 -3.02 -4.36 -6.00
C VAL A 224 -2.56 -3.18 -6.87
N ILE A 225 -1.25 -3.06 -7.11
CA ILE A 225 -0.66 -2.04 -7.98
C ILE A 225 0.20 -2.71 -9.04
N GLY A 226 -0.23 -2.62 -10.30
CA GLY A 226 0.43 -3.29 -11.41
C GLY A 226 1.69 -2.59 -11.93
N GLU A 227 2.47 -3.33 -12.72
CA GLU A 227 3.83 -2.98 -13.16
C GLU A 227 4.03 -1.57 -13.69
N THR A 228 3.11 -1.07 -14.52
CA THR A 228 3.26 0.23 -15.20
C THR A 228 2.45 1.34 -14.52
N ALA A 229 1.92 1.08 -13.32
CA ALA A 229 1.18 2.07 -12.56
C ALA A 229 2.11 3.20 -12.10
N VAL A 230 1.55 4.40 -12.02
CA VAL A 230 2.20 5.54 -11.38
C VAL A 230 1.26 6.09 -10.33
N VAL A 231 1.75 6.26 -9.12
CA VAL A 231 1.07 6.91 -8.00
C VAL A 231 1.89 8.12 -7.61
N GLY A 232 1.26 9.30 -7.64
CA GLY A 232 1.87 10.56 -7.23
C GLY A 232 2.10 10.67 -5.72
N ASP A 233 2.44 11.88 -5.29
CA ASP A 233 2.68 12.21 -3.88
C ASP A 233 1.36 12.46 -3.13
N ASN A 234 1.36 12.26 -1.81
CA ASN A 234 0.24 12.58 -0.93
C ASN A 234 -1.05 11.83 -1.27
N VAL A 235 -0.95 10.64 -1.86
CA VAL A 235 -2.11 9.80 -2.22
C VAL A 235 -2.57 8.96 -1.02
N SER A 236 -3.88 8.80 -0.89
CA SER A 236 -4.52 7.89 0.08
C SER A 236 -5.28 6.78 -0.65
N ILE A 237 -5.02 5.52 -0.31
CA ILE A 237 -5.63 4.35 -0.92
C ILE A 237 -6.22 3.47 0.17
N LEU A 238 -7.50 3.13 0.06
CA LEU A 238 -8.19 2.25 0.98
C LEU A 238 -8.07 0.78 0.55
N HIS A 239 -8.52 -0.14 1.41
CA HIS A 239 -8.48 -1.58 1.16
C HIS A 239 -9.16 -1.99 -0.16
N GLY A 240 -8.72 -3.10 -0.76
CA GLY A 240 -9.34 -3.69 -1.96
C GLY A 240 -9.13 -2.92 -3.27
N VAL A 241 -8.48 -1.76 -3.25
CA VAL A 241 -8.23 -0.97 -4.47
C VAL A 241 -7.29 -1.70 -5.42
N THR A 242 -7.65 -1.76 -6.69
CA THR A 242 -6.84 -2.38 -7.75
C THR A 242 -6.48 -1.36 -8.83
N LEU A 243 -5.20 -1.03 -8.93
CA LEU A 243 -4.59 -0.28 -10.04
C LEU A 243 -4.05 -1.27 -11.09
N GLY A 244 -4.97 -2.06 -11.64
CA GLY A 244 -4.70 -3.19 -12.53
C GLY A 244 -4.82 -2.88 -14.02
N GLY A 245 -4.41 -3.84 -14.85
CA GLY A 245 -4.57 -3.78 -16.31
C GLY A 245 -5.88 -4.41 -16.77
N THR A 246 -6.32 -4.09 -17.99
CA THR A 246 -7.54 -4.66 -18.58
C THR A 246 -7.34 -6.04 -19.24
N GLY A 247 -6.11 -6.56 -19.23
CA GLY A 247 -5.74 -7.88 -19.77
C GLY A 247 -5.59 -7.96 -21.30
N LYS A 248 -5.79 -6.87 -22.04
CA LYS A 248 -5.82 -6.89 -23.52
C LYS A 248 -4.66 -6.18 -24.21
N GLN A 249 -3.80 -5.49 -23.46
CA GLN A 249 -2.76 -4.62 -24.01
C GLN A 249 -1.39 -4.91 -23.38
N CYS A 250 -0.37 -4.97 -24.23
CA CYS A 250 1.03 -4.99 -23.82
C CYS A 250 1.56 -3.55 -23.68
N GLY A 251 2.57 -3.36 -22.84
CA GLY A 251 3.17 -2.04 -22.59
C GLY A 251 2.54 -1.29 -21.42
N ASP A 252 2.41 0.03 -21.56
CA ASP A 252 1.77 0.88 -20.55
C ASP A 252 0.26 0.62 -20.50
N ARG A 253 -0.22 0.07 -19.38
CA ARG A 253 -1.53 -0.57 -19.28
C ARG A 253 -2.21 -0.41 -17.92
N HIS A 254 -1.58 0.34 -17.01
CA HIS A 254 -2.04 0.54 -15.64
C HIS A 254 -2.31 2.03 -15.37
N PRO A 255 -3.16 2.38 -14.39
CA PRO A 255 -3.53 3.76 -14.07
C PRO A 255 -2.35 4.69 -13.72
N LYS A 256 -2.59 6.00 -13.88
CA LYS A 256 -1.70 7.10 -13.48
C LYS A 256 -2.46 7.99 -12.51
N ILE A 257 -2.15 7.87 -11.23
CA ILE A 257 -2.81 8.59 -10.14
C ILE A 257 -1.99 9.85 -9.85
N GLY A 258 -2.63 11.01 -9.93
CA GLY A 258 -2.00 12.29 -9.62
C GLY A 258 -1.84 12.53 -8.11
N ASP A 259 -1.17 13.61 -7.76
CA ASP A 259 -0.90 13.97 -6.37
C ASP A 259 -2.19 14.29 -5.60
N GLY A 260 -2.22 13.95 -4.31
CA GLY A 260 -3.32 14.30 -3.40
C GLY A 260 -4.62 13.52 -3.61
N VAL A 261 -4.62 12.53 -4.50
CA VAL A 261 -5.82 11.72 -4.78
C VAL A 261 -6.17 10.82 -3.60
N LEU A 262 -7.47 10.69 -3.33
CA LEU A 262 -8.05 9.69 -2.44
C LEU A 262 -8.80 8.64 -3.28
N ILE A 263 -8.50 7.36 -3.06
CA ILE A 263 -9.22 6.24 -3.66
C ILE A 263 -9.91 5.45 -2.56
N GLY A 264 -11.24 5.53 -2.51
CA GLY A 264 -12.10 4.83 -1.54
C GLY A 264 -12.19 3.32 -1.76
N ALA A 265 -12.73 2.64 -0.75
CA ALA A 265 -13.05 1.20 -0.78
C ALA A 265 -14.30 0.88 -1.61
#